data_AF-A0A2E6MPB4-F1
#
_entry.id   AF-A0A2E6MPB4-F1
#
_cell.length_a   1.000
_cell.length_b   1.000
_cell.length_c   1.000
_cell.angle_alpha   90.00
_cell.angle_beta   90.00
_cell.angle_gamma   90.00
#
_symmetry.space_group_name_H-M   'P 1'
#
loop_
_entity.id
_entity.type
_entity.pdbx_description
1 polymer ?
#
loop_
_entity_poly.entity_id
_entity_poly.type
_entity_poly.pdbx_seq_one_letter_code
_entity_poly.pdbx_strand_id
1 'polypeptide(L)'
;MVETAIISNMMGPEGEAIDRIYGSPASGGSMRLINKDFTTYKGKISKKSITIKGLDGNNFRSYCYVTDDNRWFNRSGMPIEKPKNLISNDEDRSTD
;
A
#
# COMPACT_ATOMS: atom_id res chain seq x y z
N MET A 1 -36.15 4.44 -0.58
CA MET A 1 -35.13 3.57 -1.19
C MET A 1 -33.90 3.64 -0.30
N VAL A 2 -33.39 2.51 0.17
CA VAL A 2 -32.11 2.49 0.90
C VAL A 2 -31.03 2.41 -0.15
N GLU A 3 -30.21 3.45 -0.28
CA GLU A 3 -29.09 3.45 -1.20
C GLU A 3 -28.07 2.41 -0.73
N THR A 4 -27.90 1.35 -1.53
CA THR A 4 -26.95 0.29 -1.21
C THR A 4 -25.59 0.70 -1.76
N ALA A 5 -24.70 1.18 -0.89
CA ALA A 5 -23.32 1.49 -1.24
C ALA A 5 -22.42 0.28 -1.00
N ILE A 6 -21.59 -0.08 -1.98
CA ILE A 6 -20.54 -1.09 -1.82
C ILE A 6 -19.36 -0.45 -1.09
N ILE A 7 -19.04 -0.94 0.11
CA ILE A 7 -17.91 -0.46 0.91
C ILE A 7 -16.75 -1.46 0.81
N SER A 8 -15.69 -1.09 0.10
CA SER A 8 -14.56 -2.00 -0.19
C SER A 8 -13.50 -2.06 0.93
N ASN A 9 -13.55 -1.16 1.92
CA ASN A 9 -12.55 -0.99 2.97
C ASN A 9 -12.81 -1.81 4.24
N MET A 10 -13.73 -2.76 4.20
CA MET A 10 -14.14 -3.56 5.35
C MET A 10 -13.35 -4.88 5.40
N MET A 11 -12.87 -5.27 6.57
CA MET A 11 -12.08 -6.49 6.79
C MET A 11 -12.60 -7.26 8.01
N GLY A 12 -12.41 -8.58 8.00
CA GLY A 12 -12.85 -9.45 9.09
C GLY A 12 -14.34 -9.84 9.00
N PRO A 13 -14.79 -10.79 9.85
CA PRO A 13 -16.14 -11.36 9.80
C PRO A 13 -17.24 -10.34 10.09
N GLU A 14 -16.97 -9.37 10.97
CA GLU A 14 -17.92 -8.33 11.38
C GLU A 14 -17.76 -7.02 10.59
N GLY A 15 -16.80 -6.95 9.66
CA GLY A 15 -16.52 -5.76 8.87
C GLY A 15 -15.98 -4.60 9.70
N GLU A 16 -14.67 -4.58 9.91
CA GLU A 16 -13.96 -3.42 10.44
C GLU A 16 -13.38 -2.58 9.30
N ALA A 17 -13.63 -1.28 9.32
CA ALA A 17 -13.08 -0.36 8.34
C ALA A 17 -11.57 -0.17 8.54
N ILE A 18 -10.81 -0.30 7.46
CA ILE A 18 -9.36 -0.12 7.46
C ILE A 18 -8.92 0.98 6.50
N ASP A 19 -7.74 1.53 6.78
CA ASP A 19 -6.96 2.28 5.79
C ASP A 19 -6.54 1.33 4.67
N ARG A 20 -6.87 1.65 3.41
CA ARG A 20 -6.55 0.78 2.26
C ARG A 20 -6.17 1.57 1.02
N ILE A 21 -5.06 1.17 0.40
CA ILE A 21 -4.65 1.68 -0.91
C ILE A 21 -5.37 0.91 -2.02
N TYR A 22 -5.87 1.66 -2.99
CA TYR A 22 -6.45 1.18 -4.25
C TYR A 22 -5.72 1.76 -5.44
N GLY A 23 -5.89 1.09 -6.57
CA GLY A 23 -5.43 1.56 -7.87
C GLY A 23 -4.25 0.76 -8.41
N SER A 24 -4.10 0.78 -9.74
CA SER A 24 -2.98 0.16 -10.45
C SER A 24 -2.31 1.21 -11.33
N PRO A 25 -1.32 1.96 -10.81
CA PRO A 25 -0.55 2.92 -11.60
C PRO A 25 0.11 2.28 -12.83
N ALA A 26 0.54 1.03 -12.70
CA ALA A 26 1.14 0.27 -13.80
C ALA A 26 0.16 0.01 -14.96
N SER A 27 -1.15 0.10 -14.72
CA SER A 27 -2.21 -0.09 -15.73
C SER A 27 -2.84 1.25 -16.16
N GLY A 28 -2.21 2.39 -15.86
CA GLY A 28 -2.75 3.73 -16.16
C GLY A 28 -3.81 4.24 -15.18
N GLY A 29 -4.08 3.52 -14.08
CA GLY A 29 -4.97 3.97 -13.02
C GLY A 29 -4.29 4.93 -12.04
N SER A 30 -5.06 5.65 -11.22
CA SER A 30 -4.52 6.47 -10.12
C SER A 30 -4.47 5.66 -8.81
N MET A 31 -3.38 5.81 -8.06
CA MET A 31 -3.29 5.26 -6.71
C MET A 31 -3.98 6.21 -5.72
N ARG A 32 -4.84 5.67 -4.86
CA ARG A 32 -5.53 6.42 -3.80
C ARG A 32 -5.54 5.63 -2.50
N LEU A 33 -5.43 6.33 -1.37
CA LEU A 33 -5.66 5.75 -0.05
C LEU A 33 -7.02 6.23 0.47
N ILE A 34 -7.87 5.28 0.81
CA ILE A 34 -9.12 5.56 1.54
C ILE A 34 -8.85 5.25 3.01
N ASN A 35 -9.04 6.25 3.86
CA ASN A 35 -8.88 6.13 5.30
C ASN A 35 -10.01 5.29 5.90
N LYS A 36 -9.82 4.78 7.11
CA LYS A 36 -10.83 4.01 7.86
C LYS A 36 -12.15 4.76 8.11
N ASP A 37 -12.11 6.10 8.11
CA ASP A 37 -13.28 6.97 8.23
C ASP A 37 -13.95 7.27 6.87
N PHE A 38 -13.54 6.55 5.83
CA PHE A 38 -14.00 6.66 4.44
C PHE A 38 -13.62 7.96 3.73
N THR A 39 -12.76 8.79 4.31
CA THR A 39 -12.20 9.95 3.62
C THR A 39 -11.05 9.57 2.70
N THR A 40 -10.83 10.34 1.64
CA THR A 40 -9.64 10.18 0.78
C THR A 40 -8.44 10.86 1.42
N TYR A 41 -7.34 10.13 1.57
CA TYR A 41 -6.07 10.68 2.03
C TYR A 41 -5.49 11.67 1.01
N LYS A 42 -4.97 12.79 1.52
CA LYS A 42 -4.48 13.91 0.69
C LYS A 42 -2.95 14.02 0.61
N GLY A 43 -2.22 13.26 1.44
CA GLY A 43 -0.77 13.25 1.42
C GLY A 43 -0.19 12.38 0.30
N LYS A 44 1.13 12.40 0.15
CA LYS A 44 1.84 11.59 -0.83
C LYS A 44 1.91 10.14 -0.38
N ILE A 45 1.88 9.23 -1.35
CA ILE A 45 2.14 7.81 -1.17
C ILE A 45 3.41 7.48 -1.95
N SER A 46 4.46 7.05 -1.26
CA SER A 46 5.77 6.72 -1.82
C SER A 46 5.98 5.22 -1.89
N LYS A 47 6.58 4.73 -2.98
CA LYS A 47 6.96 3.32 -3.14
C LYS A 47 8.35 3.09 -2.55
N LYS A 48 8.53 2.03 -1.76
CA LYS A 48 9.82 1.63 -1.19
C LYS A 48 10.14 0.17 -1.56
N SER A 49 11.40 -0.08 -1.92
CA SER A 49 11.86 -1.43 -2.28
C SER A 49 12.17 -2.24 -1.03
N ILE A 50 11.81 -3.53 -1.04
CA ILE A 50 12.11 -4.50 0.02
C ILE A 50 12.60 -5.81 -0.58
N THR A 51 13.29 -6.62 0.21
CA THR A 51 13.73 -7.97 -0.18
C THR A 51 12.94 -9.03 0.58
N ILE A 52 12.17 -9.87 -0.11
CA ILE A 52 11.34 -10.92 0.51
C ILE A 52 11.91 -12.30 0.18
N LYS A 53 11.86 -13.22 1.15
CA LYS A 53 12.20 -14.63 0.92
C LYS A 53 11.04 -15.35 0.23
N GLY A 54 11.31 -15.95 -0.92
CA GLY A 54 10.40 -16.79 -1.69
C GLY A 54 10.17 -18.15 -1.05
N LEU A 55 9.16 -18.85 -1.56
CA LEU A 55 8.83 -20.21 -1.13
C LEU A 55 9.92 -21.23 -1.51
N ASP A 56 10.71 -20.90 -2.53
CA ASP A 56 11.89 -21.64 -2.97
C ASP A 56 13.12 -21.42 -2.06
N GLY A 57 12.99 -20.55 -1.05
CA GLY A 57 14.06 -20.18 -0.14
C GLY A 57 14.99 -19.08 -0.65
N ASN A 58 14.85 -18.64 -1.90
CA ASN A 58 15.65 -17.57 -2.47
C ASN A 58 15.04 -16.20 -2.18
N ASN A 59 15.86 -15.16 -2.17
CA ASN A 59 15.37 -13.79 -2.00
C ASN A 59 14.98 -13.18 -3.34
N PHE A 60 13.91 -12.39 -3.35
CA PHE A 60 13.51 -11.59 -4.52
C PHE A 60 13.14 -10.16 -4.13
N ARG A 61 13.31 -9.24 -5.07
CA ARG A 61 12.94 -7.82 -4.89
C ARG A 61 11.44 -7.67 -4.96
N SER A 62 10.88 -6.97 -3.98
CA SER A 62 9.48 -6.57 -3.93
C SER A 62 9.38 -5.10 -3.52
N TYR A 63 8.18 -4.64 -3.18
CA TYR A 63 7.95 -3.28 -2.73
C TYR A 63 6.78 -3.17 -1.75
N CYS A 64 6.76 -2.06 -1.04
CA CYS A 64 5.69 -1.60 -0.18
C CYS A 64 5.43 -0.12 -0.45
N TYR A 65 4.39 0.42 0.17
CA TYR A 65 4.03 1.83 0.12
C TYR A 65 4.10 2.44 1.50
N VAL A 66 4.48 3.72 1.55
CA VAL A 66 4.51 4.52 2.77
C VAL A 66 3.89 5.88 2.51
N THR A 67 3.03 6.34 3.41
CA THR A 67 2.45 7.70 3.40
C THR A 67 3.35 8.70 4.10
N ASP A 68 3.13 10.00 3.89
CA ASP A 68 3.87 11.06 4.59
C ASP A 68 3.67 11.03 6.12
N ASP A 69 2.54 10.47 6.59
CA ASP A 69 2.24 10.24 8.00
C ASP A 69 2.75 8.87 8.53
N ASN A 70 3.67 8.22 7.81
CA ASN A 70 4.36 6.98 8.18
C ASN A 70 3.50 5.71 8.34
N ARG A 71 2.34 5.63 7.68
CA ARG A 71 1.59 4.37 7.55
C ARG A 71 2.16 3.52 6.42
N TRP A 72 2.29 2.22 6.66
CA TRP A 72 2.90 1.28 5.71
C TRP A 72 1.85 0.33 5.15
N PHE A 73 1.98 0.05 3.86
CA PHE A 73 1.08 -0.84 3.14
C PHE A 73 1.88 -1.83 2.28
N ASN A 74 1.43 -3.08 2.21
CA ASN A 74 2.03 -4.05 1.32
C ASN A 74 1.68 -3.74 -0.16
N ARG A 75 2.25 -4.53 -1.09
CA ARG A 75 2.01 -4.37 -2.53
C ARG A 75 0.54 -4.51 -2.97
N SER A 76 -0.31 -5.09 -2.12
CA SER A 76 -1.75 -5.25 -2.36
C SER A 76 -2.57 -4.14 -1.71
N GLY A 77 -1.92 -3.13 -1.14
CA GLY A 77 -2.56 -1.98 -0.50
C GLY A 77 -3.12 -2.23 0.90
N MET A 78 -2.77 -3.36 1.52
CA MET A 78 -3.18 -3.70 2.89
C MET A 78 -2.22 -3.10 3.92
N PRO A 79 -2.71 -2.60 5.06
CA PRO A 79 -1.87 -2.05 6.11
C PRO A 79 -0.94 -3.12 6.68
N ILE A 80 0.30 -2.73 6.96
CA ILE A 80 1.34 -3.57 7.57
C ILE A 80 2.16 -2.74 8.56
N GLU A 81 2.92 -3.42 9.41
CA GLU A 81 4.01 -2.77 10.15
C GLU A 81 5.14 -2.33 9.21
N LYS A 82 5.97 -1.39 9.67
CA LYS A 82 7.16 -0.96 8.94
C LYS A 82 8.04 -2.18 8.63
N PRO A 83 8.37 -2.43 7.34
CA PRO A 83 9.23 -3.54 6.97
C PRO A 83 10.64 -3.40 7.56
N LYS A 84 11.22 -4.51 8.04
CA LYS A 84 12.59 -4.55 8.59
C LYS A 84 13.67 -4.76 7.52
N ASN A 85 13.25 -5.12 6.32
CA ASN A 85 14.03 -5.54 5.15
C ASN A 85 13.99 -4.48 4.04
N LEU A 86 13.97 -3.20 4.42
CA LEU A 86 14.03 -2.08 3.49
C LEU A 86 15.39 -2.07 2.81
N ILE A 87 15.38 -1.95 1.49
CA ILE A 87 16.60 -1.70 0.72
C ILE A 87 16.86 -0.19 0.87
N SER A 88 17.98 0.19 1.48
CA SER A 88 18.41 1.60 1.49
C SER A 88 18.67 2.03 0.05
N ASN A 89 17.89 3.00 -0.43
CA ASN A 89 18.18 3.64 -1.70
C ASN A 89 19.38 4.59 -1.50
N ASP A 90 20.60 4.07 -1.60
CA ASP A 90 21.76 4.89 -1.97
C ASP A 90 21.82 5.09 -3.51
N GLU A 91 20.78 4.66 -4.24
CA GLU A 91 20.63 4.85 -5.69
C GLU A 91 19.37 5.67 -6.02
N ASP A 92 19.15 6.78 -5.30
CA ASP A 92 18.30 7.85 -5.83
C ASP A 92 19.14 8.70 -6.80
N ARG A 93 18.85 8.55 -8.10
CA ARG A 93 19.27 9.32 -9.31
C ARG A 93 20.46 8.79 -10.12
N SER A 94 20.15 8.17 -11.25
CA SER A 94 20.43 8.77 -12.56
C SER A 94 19.63 8.06 -13.65
N THR A 95 18.63 8.75 -14.21
CA THR A 95 18.23 8.57 -15.59
C THR A 95 18.27 9.97 -16.18
N ASP A 96 19.23 10.18 -17.07
CA ASP A 96 19.35 11.36 -17.97
C ASP A 96 18.03 11.64 -18.70
#